data_AF-A0A7C2E9N0-F1
#
_entry.id   AF-A0A7C2E9N0-F1
#
_cell.length_a   1.000
_cell.length_b   1.000
_cell.length_c   1.000
_cell.angle_alpha   90.00
_cell.angle_beta   90.00
_cell.angle_gamma   90.00
#
_symmetry.space_group_name_H-M   'P 1'
#
loop_
_entity.id
_entity.type
_entity.pdbx_description
1 polymer ?
#
loop_
_entity_poly.entity_id
_entity_poly.type
_entity_poly.pdbx_seq_one_letter_code
_entity_poly.pdbx_strand_id
1 'polypeptide(L)' 'AALVASIPNREYLELNMTYNPLKEEIFKEPLRVERGRMTLPDRPGFGVELIDGVDKKFPYVAGSYQYKNPRVARPT' A
#
# COMPACT_ATOMS: atom_id res chain seq x y z
N ALA A 1 -5.09 -3.13 -7.00
CA ALA A 1 -4.26 -3.89 -7.97
C ALA A 1 -5.08 -4.90 -8.78
N ALA A 2 -5.92 -5.74 -8.17
CA ALA A 2 -6.77 -6.70 -8.89
C ALA A 2 -7.64 -6.08 -10.00
N LEU A 3 -8.33 -4.96 -9.72
CA LEU A 3 -9.12 -4.23 -10.71
C LEU A 3 -8.28 -3.77 -11.91
N VAL A 4 -7.12 -3.18 -11.65
CA VAL A 4 -6.18 -2.78 -12.71
C VAL A 4 -5.82 -4.01 -13.53
N ALA A 5 -5.46 -5.11 -12.88
CA ALA A 5 -5.10 -6.38 -13.52
C ALA A 5 -6.26 -7.09 -14.28
N SER A 6 -7.52 -6.68 -14.11
CA SER A 6 -8.68 -7.28 -14.79
C SER A 6 -9.19 -6.51 -16.00
N ILE A 7 -8.75 -5.26 -16.22
CA ILE A 7 -9.21 -4.44 -17.36
C ILE A 7 -8.17 -4.43 -18.50
N PRO A 8 -8.55 -4.54 -19.77
CA PRO A 8 -7.58 -4.64 -20.88
C PRO A 8 -6.86 -3.32 -21.20
N ASN A 9 -7.45 -2.18 -20.83
CA ASN A 9 -6.96 -0.83 -21.08
C ASN A 9 -6.29 -0.21 -19.84
N ARG A 10 -5.64 -1.03 -19.01
CA ARG A 10 -4.80 -0.56 -17.91
C ARG A 10 -3.43 -0.13 -18.40
N GLU A 11 -2.86 0.89 -17.77
CA GLU A 11 -1.47 1.29 -18.01
C GLU A 11 -0.69 1.41 -16.71
N TYR A 12 -1.30 2.01 -15.68
CA TYR A 12 -0.62 2.34 -14.43
C TYR A 12 -1.37 1.85 -13.19
N LEU A 13 -0.61 1.55 -12.14
CA LEU A 13 -1.09 1.35 -10.79
C LEU A 13 -0.29 2.30 -9.89
N GLU A 14 -0.98 3.25 -9.26
CA GLU A 14 -0.35 4.14 -8.29
C GLU A 14 0.23 3.32 -7.13
N LEU A 15 1.47 3.62 -6.77
CA LEU A 15 2.15 3.09 -5.59
C LEU A 15 2.90 4.20 -4.88
N ASN A 16 2.79 4.22 -3.56
CA ASN A 16 3.67 5.04 -2.74
C ASN A 16 5.11 4.51 -2.84
N MET A 17 6.02 5.35 -3.34
CA MET A 17 7.43 5.01 -3.57
C MET A 17 8.35 5.41 -2.40
N THR A 18 7.81 6.04 -1.35
CA THR A 18 8.56 6.31 -0.13
C THR A 18 8.70 5.04 0.70
N TYR A 19 9.79 4.92 1.46
CA TYR A 19 9.95 3.83 2.42
C TYR A 19 8.74 3.74 3.35
N ASN A 20 8.07 2.59 3.35
CA ASN A 20 6.83 2.36 4.07
C ASN A 20 6.78 0.90 4.58
N PRO A 21 7.25 0.64 5.80
CA PRO A 21 7.23 -0.70 6.41
C PRO A 21 5.84 -1.33 6.44
N LEU A 22 4.79 -0.52 6.62
CA LEU A 22 3.41 -1.03 6.62
C LEU A 22 3.02 -1.60 5.26
N LYS A 23 3.47 -0.99 4.15
CA LYS A 23 3.20 -1.53 2.81
C LYS A 23 3.95 -2.85 2.57
N GLU A 24 5.17 -2.96 3.07
CA GLU A 24 6.10 -4.04 2.69
C GLU A 24 6.03 -5.24 3.63
N GLU A 25 5.58 -5.05 4.87
CA GLU A 25 5.69 -6.05 5.92
C GLU A 25 4.35 -6.44 6.56
N ILE A 26 3.22 -5.95 6.03
CA ILE A 26 1.87 -6.28 6.56
C ILE A 26 1.37 -7.66 6.12
N PHE A 27 1.92 -8.20 5.02
CA PHE A 27 1.53 -9.50 4.49
C PHE A 27 2.60 -10.56 4.78
N LYS A 28 2.17 -11.82 4.99
CA LYS A 28 3.08 -12.97 5.12
C LYS A 28 3.99 -13.11 3.90
N GLU A 29 3.45 -12.86 2.72
CA GLU A 29 4.17 -12.80 1.45
C GLU A 29 4.07 -11.37 0.89
N PRO A 30 5.18 -10.60 0.82
CA PRO A 30 5.16 -9.21 0.38
C PRO A 30 4.76 -9.05 -1.10
N LEU A 31 3.97 -8.02 -1.40
CA LEU A 31 3.74 -7.57 -2.78
C LEU A 31 4.98 -6.84 -3.30
N ARG A 32 5.74 -7.50 -4.17
CA ARG A 32 6.98 -6.96 -4.73
C ARG A 32 6.74 -6.28 -6.08
N VAL A 33 7.45 -5.17 -6.27
CA VAL A 33 7.55 -4.50 -7.56
C VAL A 33 8.94 -4.78 -8.10
N GLU A 34 9.00 -5.46 -9.24
CA GLU A 34 10.25 -5.79 -9.93
C GLU A 34 10.27 -5.09 -11.29
N ARG A 35 11.30 -4.25 -11.53
CA ARG A 35 11.44 -3.48 -12.77
C ARG A 35 10.14 -2.74 -13.16
N GLY A 36 9.49 -2.11 -12.18
CA GLY A 36 8.27 -1.32 -12.39
C GLY A 36 6.98 -2.13 -12.57
N ARG A 37 7.01 -3.45 -12.37
CA ARG A 37 5.82 -4.31 -12.48
C ARG A 37 5.53 -5.04 -11.17
N MET A 38 4.26 -5.08 -10.78
CA MET A 38 3.78 -5.85 -9.64
C MET A 38 3.11 -7.13 -10.15
N THR A 39 3.65 -8.28 -9.76
CA THR A 39 3.03 -9.59 -10.02
C THR A 39 2.00 -9.84 -8.93
N LEU A 40 0.75 -10.16 -9.32
CA LEU A 40 -0.29 -10.52 -8.36
C LEU A 40 -0.21 -12.00 -8.00
N PRO A 41 -0.55 -12.39 -6.76
CA PRO A 41 -0.66 -13.79 -6.38
C PRO A 41 -1.80 -14.50 -7.12
N ASP A 42 -1.64 -15.79 -7.37
CA ASP A 42 -2.63 -16.66 -8.03
C ASP A 42 -3.51 -17.44 -7.04
N ARG A 43 -3.61 -16.95 -5.80
CA ARG A 43 -4.45 -17.55 -4.74
C ARG A 43 -5.84 -16.90 -4.74
N PRO A 44 -6.89 -17.59 -4.25
CA PRO A 44 -8.25 -17.05 -4.22
C PRO A 44 -8.37 -15.68 -3.52
N GLY A 45 -9.38 -14.90 -3.93
CA GLY A 45 -9.62 -13.56 -3.40
C GLY A 45 -8.55 -12.56 -3.83
N PHE A 46 -7.98 -11.81 -2.88
CA PHE A 46 -6.83 -10.94 -3.14
C PHE A 46 -5.48 -11.68 -3.11
N GLY A 47 -5.50 -12.98 -2.77
CA GLY A 47 -4.32 -13.83 -2.74
C GLY A 47 -3.24 -13.44 -1.72
N VAL A 48 -3.61 -12.69 -0.67
CA VAL A 48 -2.72 -12.23 0.39
C VAL A 48 -3.28 -12.59 1.77
N GLU A 49 -2.37 -12.76 2.73
CA GLU A 49 -2.69 -12.98 4.14
C GLU A 49 -1.91 -11.99 5.00
N LEU A 50 -2.57 -11.41 6.00
CA LEU A 50 -1.90 -10.55 6.98
C LEU A 50 -0.92 -11.36 7.83
N ILE A 51 0.16 -10.73 8.27
CA ILE A 51 1.03 -11.29 9.31
C ILE A 51 0.25 -11.46 10.63
N ASP A 52 0.69 -12.41 11.44
CA ASP A 52 0.16 -12.56 12.80
C ASP A 52 0.57 -11.35 13.66
N GLY A 53 -0.35 -10.85 14.50
CA GLY A 53 -0.07 -9.71 15.38
C GLY A 53 0.21 -8.39 14.65
N VAL A 54 -0.39 -8.20 13.47
CA VAL A 54 -0.26 -6.96 12.67
C VAL A 54 -0.57 -5.70 13.47
N ASP A 55 -1.56 -5.76 14.36
CA ASP A 55 -1.98 -4.70 15.27
C ASP A 55 -0.90 -4.36 16.32
N LYS A 56 -0.10 -5.35 16.73
CA LYS A 56 1.02 -5.14 17.65
C LYS A 56 2.23 -4.54 16.94
N LYS A 57 2.50 -4.97 15.71
CA LYS A 57 3.61 -4.45 14.91
C LYS A 57 3.33 -3.03 14.38
N PHE A 58 2.09 -2.78 13.99
CA PHE A 58 1.63 -1.51 13.45
C PHE A 58 0.40 -1.02 14.22
N PRO A 59 0.57 -0.57 15.48
CA PRO A 59 -0.54 -0.08 16.27
C PRO A 59 -1.13 1.19 15.66
N TYR A 60 -2.45 1.32 15.79
CA TYR A 60 -3.11 2.57 15.43
C TYR A 60 -2.63 3.71 16.35
N VAL A 61 -2.24 4.83 15.74
CA VAL A 61 -1.87 6.06 16.44
C VAL A 61 -2.91 7.13 16.10
N ALA A 62 -3.61 7.63 17.13
CA ALA A 62 -4.59 8.69 16.94
C ALA A 62 -3.93 10.00 16.48
N GLY A 63 -4.57 10.69 15.53
CA GLY A 63 -4.08 11.94 14.97
C GLY A 63 -4.05 11.93 13.44
N SER A 64 -3.52 13.01 12.85
CA SER A 64 -3.31 13.11 11.39
C SER A 64 -1.89 12.68 11.03
N TYR A 65 -1.77 11.82 10.01
CA TYR A 65 -0.48 11.50 9.38
C TYR A 65 0.00 12.61 8.43
N GLN A 66 -0.86 13.60 8.10
CA GLN A 66 -0.51 14.63 7.15
C GLN A 66 0.54 15.58 7.72
N TYR A 67 1.65 15.74 7.01
CA TYR A 67 2.60 16.81 7.30
C TYR A 67 2.00 18.15 6.89
N LYS A 68 1.99 19.12 7.80
CA LYS A 68 1.49 20.47 7.49
C LYS A 68 2.41 21.11 6.46
N ASN A 69 1.85 21.54 5.34
CA ASN A 69 2.60 22.32 4.37
C ASN A 69 2.83 23.73 4.95
N PRO A 70 4.08 24.14 5.25
CA PRO A 70 4.35 25.44 5.86
C PRO A 70 4.04 26.61 4.92
N ARG A 71 3.86 26.35 3.63
CA ARG A 71 3.61 27.37 2.59
C ARG A 71 2.13 27.64 2.34
N VAL A 72 1.23 26.84 2.90
CA VAL A 72 -0.22 26.99 2.71
C VAL A 72 -0.82 27.41 4.03
N ALA A 73 -1.06 28.72 4.19
CA ALA A 73 -1.90 29.21 5.27
C ALA A 73 -3.33 28.68 5.07
N ARG A 74 -4.01 28.32 6.16
CA ARG A 74 -5.42 27.89 6.12
C ARG A 74 -6.24 29.04 5.49
N PRO A 75 -7.10 28.79 4.50
CA PRO A 75 -8.15 29.76 4.17
C PRO A 75 -8.95 29.99 5.46
N THR A 76 -9.08 31.26 5.85
CA THR A 76 -9.97 31.72 6.94
C THR A 76 -11.42 31.41 6.63
#